data_AF-A0A151ECU1-F1
#
_entry.id   AF-A0A151ECU1-F1
#
_cell.length_a   1.000
_cell.length_b   1.000
_cell.length_c   1.000
_cell.angle_alpha   90.00
_cell.angle_beta   90.00
_cell.angle_gamma   90.00
#
_symmetry.space_group_name_H-M   'P 1'
#
loop_
_entity.id
_entity.type
_entity.pdbx_description
1 polymer ?
#
loop_
_entity_poly.entity_id
_entity_poly.type
_entity_poly.pdbx_seq_one_letter_code
_entity_poly.pdbx_strand_id
1 'polypeptide(L)'
;MVAKTRSAMVIAFLAGILLLISGISGLATWETIKNFVTQNIIDNTIVQLIFAFLIFIASLGGLSVIAGGLLIGKNKIRTGKFLILLGAGMGLVGLIFTVAVAYAEGSLTLGSFFSIGTIGLVLSIIARLIVKK
;
A
#
# COMPACT_ATOMS: atom_id res chain seq x y z
N MET A 1 5.37 -24.37 14.46
CA MET A 1 5.87 -23.12 13.84
C MET A 1 5.64 -23.05 12.32
N VAL A 2 5.88 -24.14 11.57
CA VAL A 2 5.79 -24.17 10.08
C VAL A 2 4.39 -23.80 9.50
N ALA A 3 3.30 -24.21 10.17
CA ALA A 3 1.94 -23.90 9.68
C ALA A 3 1.63 -22.39 9.69
N LYS A 4 2.10 -21.68 10.71
CA LYS A 4 1.86 -20.23 10.87
C LYS A 4 2.60 -19.40 9.83
N THR A 5 3.82 -19.81 9.46
CA THR A 5 4.62 -19.18 8.41
C THR A 5 4.03 -19.40 7.02
N ARG A 6 3.46 -20.58 6.76
CA ARG A 6 2.79 -20.89 5.48
C ARG A 6 1.52 -20.07 5.31
N SER A 7 0.68 -19.97 6.35
CA SER A 7 -0.51 -19.10 6.32
C SER A 7 -0.13 -17.63 6.15
N ALA A 8 0.88 -17.13 6.86
CA ALA A 8 1.32 -15.75 6.71
C ALA A 8 1.86 -15.42 5.31
N MET A 9 2.55 -16.37 4.68
CA MET A 9 3.02 -16.23 3.30
C MET A 9 1.85 -16.14 2.31
N VAL A 10 0.84 -17.01 2.45
CA VAL A 10 -0.37 -16.97 1.60
C VAL A 10 -1.14 -15.65 1.80
N ILE A 11 -1.31 -15.21 3.05
CA ILE A 11 -1.99 -13.96 3.36
C ILE A 11 -1.22 -12.76 2.80
N ALA A 12 0.11 -12.73 2.92
CA ALA A 12 0.94 -11.67 2.34
C ALA A 12 0.90 -11.68 0.80
N PHE A 13 0.84 -12.86 0.18
CA PHE A 13 0.72 -12.99 -1.27
C PHE A 13 -0.62 -12.46 -1.77
N LEU A 14 -1.72 -12.87 -1.13
CA LEU A 14 -3.06 -12.35 -1.44
C LEU A 14 -3.17 -10.84 -1.16
N ALA A 15 -2.61 -10.37 -0.05
CA ALA A 15 -2.53 -8.95 0.28
C ALA A 15 -1.80 -8.15 -0.80
N GLY A 16 -0.65 -8.64 -1.26
CA GLY A 16 0.13 -8.01 -2.31
C GLY A 16 -0.60 -7.95 -3.65
N ILE A 17 -1.28 -9.03 -4.04
CA ILE A 17 -2.12 -9.06 -5.25
C ILE A 17 -3.28 -8.05 -5.13
N LEU A 18 -3.97 -8.03 -3.99
CA LEU A 18 -5.06 -7.08 -3.73
C LEU A 18 -4.56 -5.62 -3.77
N LEU A 19 -3.37 -5.33 -3.25
CA LEU A 19 -2.74 -4.02 -3.32
C LEU A 19 -2.34 -3.63 -4.75
N LEU A 20 -1.89 -4.60 -5.57
CA LEU A 20 -1.59 -4.35 -6.98
C LEU A 20 -2.87 -4.06 -7.77
N ILE A 21 -3.89 -4.92 -7.66
CA ILE A 21 -5.15 -4.80 -8.41
C ILE A 21 -5.91 -3.54 -8.02
N SER A 22 -5.93 -3.20 -6.74
CA SER A 22 -6.65 -2.01 -6.25
C SER A 22 -5.99 -0.68 -6.59
N GLY A 23 -4.76 -0.68 -7.09
CA GLY A 23 -3.98 0.55 -7.27
C GLY A 23 -3.57 1.23 -5.96
N ILE A 24 -3.94 0.68 -4.79
CA ILE A 24 -3.53 1.16 -3.45
C ILE A 24 -2.09 0.72 -3.10
N SER A 25 -1.44 -0.05 -3.97
CA SER A 25 0.03 -0.02 -4.12
C SER A 25 0.53 1.43 -4.12
N GLY A 26 -0.30 2.34 -4.62
CA GLY A 26 -0.22 3.78 -4.42
C GLY A 26 -0.17 4.50 -5.75
N LEU A 27 -0.03 3.78 -6.86
CA LEU A 27 0.06 4.35 -8.21
C LEU A 27 -1.17 5.23 -8.52
N ALA A 28 -2.37 4.66 -8.43
CA ALA A 28 -3.61 5.40 -8.67
C ALA A 28 -3.85 6.48 -7.60
N THR A 29 -3.56 6.16 -6.35
CA THR A 29 -3.76 7.05 -5.20
C THR A 29 -2.89 8.30 -5.27
N TRP A 30 -1.60 8.13 -5.54
CA TRP A 30 -0.63 9.20 -5.72
C TRP A 30 -0.86 9.99 -7.00
N GLU A 31 -1.41 9.37 -8.04
CA GLU A 31 -1.82 10.08 -9.25
C GLU A 31 -3.04 10.99 -9.00
N THR A 32 -4.04 10.53 -8.24
CA THR A 32 -5.15 11.39 -7.80
C THR A 32 -4.65 12.56 -6.95
N ILE A 33 -3.74 12.31 -6.01
CA ILE A 33 -3.15 13.36 -5.16
C ILE A 33 -2.34 14.35 -6.02
N LYS A 34 -1.51 13.85 -6.94
CA LYS A 34 -0.75 14.68 -7.89
C LYS A 34 -1.71 15.62 -8.63
N ASN A 35 -2.76 15.07 -9.23
CA ASN A 35 -3.74 15.85 -10.01
C ASN A 35 -4.40 16.92 -9.13
N PHE A 36 -4.82 16.57 -7.90
CA PHE A 36 -5.39 17.51 -6.96
C PHE A 36 -4.43 18.65 -6.61
N VAL A 37 -3.16 18.35 -6.32
CA VAL A 37 -2.13 19.35 -5.97
C VAL A 37 -1.79 20.25 -7.16
N THR A 38 -1.63 19.70 -8.37
CA THR A 38 -1.36 20.50 -9.57
C THR A 38 -2.53 21.38 -9.98
N GLN A 39 -3.78 20.96 -9.75
CA GLN A 39 -4.95 21.73 -10.11
C GLN A 39 -5.33 22.80 -9.08
N ASN A 40 -5.10 22.54 -7.79
CA ASN A 40 -5.61 23.40 -6.71
C ASN A 40 -4.54 24.18 -5.93
N ILE A 41 -3.26 23.78 -6.00
CA ILE A 41 -2.19 24.39 -5.18
C ILE A 41 -1.15 25.06 -6.08
N ILE A 42 -0.32 24.26 -6.76
CA ILE A 42 0.82 24.75 -7.55
C ILE A 42 1.03 23.81 -8.74
N ASP A 43 0.95 24.35 -9.96
CA ASP A 43 1.37 23.66 -11.17
C ASP A 43 2.82 24.03 -11.53
N ASN A 44 3.76 23.19 -11.10
CA ASN A 44 5.20 23.38 -11.36
C ASN A 44 5.84 22.05 -11.76
N THR A 45 6.68 22.08 -12.79
CA THR A 45 7.41 20.90 -13.31
C THR A 45 8.21 20.17 -12.23
N ILE A 46 8.77 20.88 -11.25
CA ILE A 46 9.52 20.28 -10.13
C ILE A 46 8.60 19.42 -9.25
N VAL A 47 7.39 19.92 -8.97
CA VAL A 47 6.40 19.20 -8.16
C VAL A 47 5.92 17.96 -8.90
N GLN A 48 5.66 18.06 -10.21
CA GLN A 48 5.29 16.92 -11.04
C GLN A 48 6.38 15.84 -11.06
N LEU A 49 7.66 16.24 -11.13
CA LEU A 49 8.80 15.31 -11.11
C LEU A 49 8.90 14.57 -9.77
N ILE A 50 8.69 15.26 -8.64
CA ILE A 50 8.67 14.66 -7.31
C ILE A 50 7.54 13.62 -7.20
N PHE A 51 6.33 13.98 -7.66
CA PHE A 51 5.20 13.05 -7.68
C PHE A 51 5.45 11.85 -8.60
N ALA A 52 6.08 12.04 -9.76
CA ALA A 52 6.45 10.93 -10.63
C ALA A 52 7.38 9.93 -9.93
N PHE A 53 8.37 10.42 -9.17
CA PHE A 53 9.24 9.57 -8.35
C PHE A 53 8.47 8.85 -7.23
N LEU A 54 7.57 9.55 -6.52
CA LEU A 54 6.73 8.96 -5.48
C LEU A 54 5.81 7.88 -6.03
N ILE A 55 5.16 8.13 -7.17
CA ILE A 55 4.29 7.19 -7.89
C ILE A 55 5.10 5.95 -8.33
N PHE A 56 6.31 6.15 -8.84
CA PHE A 56 7.19 5.04 -9.23
C PHE A 56 7.54 4.15 -8.04
N ILE A 57 7.94 4.73 -6.91
CA ILE A 57 8.24 3.98 -5.68
C ILE A 57 6.96 3.30 -5.15
N ALA A 58 5.81 3.95 -5.25
CA ALA A 58 4.52 3.41 -4.82
C ALA A 58 4.12 2.19 -5.64
N SER A 59 4.34 2.20 -6.95
CA SER A 59 4.05 1.05 -7.82
C SER A 59 4.74 -0.24 -7.37
N LEU A 60 5.92 -0.11 -6.75
CA LEU A 60 6.70 -1.23 -6.22
C LEU A 60 6.17 -1.75 -4.87
N GLY A 61 5.23 -1.05 -4.23
CA GLY A 61 4.74 -1.38 -2.89
C GLY A 61 4.07 -2.75 -2.82
N GLY A 62 3.18 -3.07 -3.77
CA GLY A 62 2.52 -4.38 -3.83
C GLY A 62 3.52 -5.53 -4.04
N LEU A 63 4.52 -5.33 -4.92
CA LEU A 63 5.62 -6.27 -5.12
C LEU A 63 6.48 -6.45 -3.87
N SER A 64 6.73 -5.37 -3.12
CA SER A 64 7.46 -5.42 -1.85
C SER A 64 6.71 -6.26 -0.81
N VAL A 65 5.37 -6.18 -0.75
CA VAL A 65 4.56 -7.02 0.14
C VAL A 65 4.66 -8.50 -0.25
N ILE A 66 4.58 -8.82 -1.55
CA ILE A 66 4.74 -10.19 -2.07
C ILE A 66 6.12 -10.75 -1.73
N ALA A 67 7.18 -9.99 -2.05
CA ALA A 67 8.56 -10.38 -1.78
C ALA A 67 8.81 -10.58 -0.27
N GLY A 68 8.24 -9.71 0.56
CA GLY A 68 8.29 -9.85 2.02
C GLY A 68 7.56 -11.09 2.55
N GLY A 69 6.42 -11.44 1.95
CA GLY A 69 5.70 -12.69 2.23
C GLY A 69 6.50 -13.95 1.88
N LEU A 70 7.17 -13.96 0.72
CA LEU A 70 8.04 -15.06 0.30
C LEU A 70 9.26 -15.21 1.24
N LEU A 71 9.85 -14.11 1.69
CA LEU A 71 10.96 -14.14 2.65
C LEU A 71 10.56 -14.67 4.02
N ILE A 72 9.35 -14.35 4.49
CA ILE A 72 8.76 -14.96 5.69
C ILE A 72 8.66 -16.48 5.52
N GLY A 73 8.21 -16.94 4.34
CA GLY A 73 8.16 -18.37 4.00
C GLY A 73 9.51 -19.08 4.03
N LYS A 74 10.60 -18.37 3.69
CA LYS A 74 11.98 -18.87 3.74
C LYS A 74 12.66 -18.71 5.11
N ASN A 75 11.88 -18.61 6.20
CA ASN A 75 12.35 -18.36 7.56
C ASN A 75 13.11 -17.02 7.78
N LYS A 76 13.14 -16.11 6.81
CA LYS A 76 13.72 -14.76 6.94
C LYS A 76 12.67 -13.75 7.46
N ILE A 77 12.13 -14.04 8.64
CA ILE A 77 11.00 -13.30 9.24
C ILE A 77 11.30 -11.80 9.39
N ARG A 78 12.49 -11.44 9.88
CA ARG A 78 12.83 -10.04 10.19
C ARG A 78 12.88 -9.18 8.93
N THR A 79 13.52 -9.69 7.87
CA THR A 79 13.63 -9.02 6.57
C THR A 79 12.29 -8.98 5.84
N GLY A 80 11.53 -10.07 5.87
CA GLY A 80 10.22 -10.12 5.22
C GLY A 80 9.21 -9.16 5.84
N LYS A 81 9.21 -9.02 7.18
CA LYS A 81 8.39 -8.01 7.87
C LYS A 81 8.77 -6.57 7.49
N PHE A 82 10.05 -6.30 7.27
CA PHE A 82 10.51 -4.97 6.89
C PHE A 82 10.05 -4.60 5.48
N LEU A 83 10.14 -5.54 4.53
CA LEU A 83 9.64 -5.36 3.16
C LEU A 83 8.12 -5.20 3.10
N ILE A 84 7.36 -5.99 3.87
CA ILE A 84 5.91 -5.79 3.98
C ILE A 84 5.60 -4.40 4.56
N LEU A 85 6.34 -3.95 5.56
CA LEU A 85 6.14 -2.63 6.17
C LEU A 85 6.43 -1.50 5.19
N LEU A 86 7.50 -1.59 4.40
CA LEU A 86 7.83 -0.59 3.38
C LEU A 86 6.75 -0.54 2.28
N GLY A 87 6.31 -1.71 1.80
CA GLY A 87 5.28 -1.80 0.76
C GLY A 87 3.90 -1.34 1.24
N ALA A 88 3.47 -1.80 2.42
CA ALA A 88 2.21 -1.41 3.01
C ALA A 88 2.21 0.04 3.52
N GLY A 89 3.35 0.55 3.98
CA GLY A 89 3.49 1.91 4.50
C GLY A 89 3.17 2.97 3.45
N MET A 90 3.65 2.80 2.22
CA MET A 90 3.33 3.67 1.08
C MET A 90 1.83 3.67 0.76
N GLY A 91 1.20 2.50 0.78
CA GLY A 91 -0.25 2.39 0.60
C GLY A 91 -1.04 3.04 1.73
N LEU A 92 -0.53 2.97 2.96
CA LEU A 92 -1.18 3.55 4.15
C LEU A 92 -1.13 5.08 4.10
N VAL A 93 0.01 5.65 3.70
CA VAL A 93 0.16 7.09 3.45
C VAL A 93 -0.79 7.54 2.34
N GLY A 94 -0.85 6.80 1.22
CA GLY A 94 -1.79 7.09 0.14
C GLY A 94 -3.25 7.13 0.62
N LEU A 95 -3.64 6.13 1.43
CA LEU A 95 -4.99 6.04 1.98
C LEU A 95 -5.32 7.24 2.90
N ILE A 96 -4.38 7.65 3.76
CA ILE A 96 -4.55 8.84 4.62
C ILE A 96 -4.80 10.10 3.77
N PHE A 97 -4.03 10.28 2.70
CA PHE A 97 -4.23 11.42 1.81
C PHE A 97 -5.55 11.36 1.05
N THR A 98 -5.98 10.20 0.56
CA THR A 98 -7.29 10.07 -0.09
C THR A 98 -8.41 10.43 0.87
N VAL A 99 -8.32 10.03 2.14
CA VAL A 99 -9.28 10.42 3.17
C VAL A 99 -9.26 11.93 3.38
N ALA A 100 -8.08 12.55 3.44
CA ALA A 100 -7.93 13.99 3.63
C ALA A 100 -8.51 14.79 2.45
N VAL A 101 -8.28 14.34 1.20
CA VAL A 101 -8.84 14.95 0.00
C VAL A 101 -10.37 14.79 -0.03
N ALA A 102 -10.88 13.59 0.22
CA ALA A 102 -12.33 13.34 0.27
C ALA A 102 -13.04 14.16 1.37
N TYR A 103 -12.36 14.38 2.51
CA TYR A 103 -12.84 15.28 3.57
C TYR A 103 -12.89 16.73 3.09
N ALA A 104 -11.85 17.20 2.39
CA ALA A 104 -11.80 18.56 1.85
C ALA A 104 -12.86 18.82 0.74
N GLU A 105 -13.15 17.80 -0.07
CA GLU A 105 -14.17 17.86 -1.13
C GLU A 105 -15.61 17.65 -0.62
N GLY A 106 -15.80 17.32 0.66
CA GLY A 106 -17.12 17.06 1.25
C GLY A 106 -17.81 15.78 0.74
N SER A 107 -17.09 14.91 0.03
CA SER A 107 -17.59 13.73 -0.68
C SER A 107 -17.37 12.42 0.10
N LEU A 108 -17.54 12.45 1.43
CA LEU A 108 -17.35 11.29 2.31
C LEU A 108 -18.42 10.21 2.07
N THR A 109 -18.20 9.36 1.08
CA THR A 109 -19.00 8.16 0.87
C THR A 109 -18.32 6.98 1.57
N LEU A 110 -18.94 6.42 2.61
CA LEU A 110 -18.43 5.26 3.36
C LEU A 110 -18.05 4.07 2.45
N GLY A 111 -18.73 3.92 1.31
CA GLY A 111 -18.46 2.89 0.31
C GLY A 111 -17.12 3.05 -0.42
N SER A 112 -16.58 4.27 -0.55
CA SER A 112 -15.28 4.51 -1.20
C SER A 112 -14.11 3.99 -0.36
N PHE A 113 -14.28 3.89 0.96
CA PHE A 113 -13.25 3.44 1.90
C PHE A 113 -13.16 1.91 2.02
N PHE A 114 -14.25 1.19 1.72
CA PHE A 114 -14.30 -0.28 1.62
C PHE A 114 -13.77 -0.79 0.26
N SER A 115 -12.71 -0.17 -0.25
CA SER A 115 -12.06 -0.60 -1.47
C SER A 115 -11.27 -1.90 -1.25
N ILE A 116 -11.16 -2.70 -2.31
CA ILE A 116 -10.34 -3.92 -2.41
C ILE A 116 -8.91 -3.68 -1.89
N GLY A 117 -8.38 -2.47 -2.04
CA GLY A 117 -7.04 -2.14 -1.56
C GLY A 117 -6.94 -1.92 -0.06
N THR A 118 -7.99 -1.41 0.60
CA THR A 118 -8.04 -1.30 2.06
C THR A 118 -8.02 -2.70 2.67
N ILE A 119 -8.74 -3.64 2.04
CA ILE A 119 -8.73 -5.06 2.41
C ILE A 119 -7.31 -5.65 2.23
N GLY A 120 -6.67 -5.39 1.09
CA GLY A 120 -5.28 -5.79 0.85
C GLY A 120 -4.29 -5.23 1.87
N LEU A 121 -4.47 -3.96 2.28
CA LEU A 121 -3.63 -3.28 3.26
C LEU A 121 -3.80 -3.89 4.65
N VAL A 122 -5.05 -4.11 5.09
CA VAL A 122 -5.36 -4.78 6.36
C VAL A 122 -4.79 -6.19 6.38
N LEU A 123 -4.94 -6.96 5.29
CA LEU A 123 -4.35 -8.30 5.16
C LEU A 123 -2.81 -8.27 5.25
N SER A 124 -2.15 -7.24 4.71
CA SER A 124 -0.69 -7.10 4.82
C SER A 124 -0.24 -6.89 6.28
N ILE A 125 -1.00 -6.11 7.05
CA ILE A 125 -0.76 -5.87 8.47
C ILE A 125 -1.01 -7.17 9.26
N ILE A 126 -2.10 -7.87 8.97
CA ILE A 126 -2.42 -9.15 9.59
C ILE A 126 -1.32 -10.20 9.30
N ALA A 127 -0.84 -10.29 8.05
CA ALA A 127 0.26 -11.18 7.68
C ALA A 127 1.52 -10.92 8.52
N ARG A 128 1.82 -9.64 8.81
CA ARG A 128 2.92 -9.23 9.68
C ARG A 128 2.69 -9.64 11.15
N LEU A 129 1.45 -9.54 11.64
CA LEU A 129 1.07 -9.82 13.04
C LEU A 129 0.98 -11.33 13.34
N ILE A 130 0.54 -12.15 12.39
CA ILE A 130 0.41 -13.62 12.54
C ILE A 130 1.76 -14.27 12.82
N VAL A 131 2.81 -13.75 12.20
CA VAL A 131 4.19 -14.21 12.42
C VAL A 131 4.72 -13.59 13.69
N LYS A 132 4.41 -14.18 14.84
CA LYS A 132 5.12 -13.87 16.09
C LYS A 132 6.54 -14.46 16.02
N LYS A 133 7.53 -13.62 16.33
CA LYS A 133 8.84 -14.12 16.75
C LYS A 133 8.70 -14.51 18.22
#